data_AF-A0A4P6BAK9-F1
#
_entry.id   AF-A0A4P6BAK9-F1
#
_cell.length_a   1.000
_cell.length_b   1.000
_cell.length_c   1.000
_cell.angle_alpha   90.00
_cell.angle_beta   90.00
_cell.angle_gamma   90.00
#
_symmetry.space_group_name_H-M   'P 1'
#
loop_
_entity.id
_entity.type
_entity.pdbx_description
1 polymer ?
#
loop_
_entity_poly.entity_id
_entity_poly.type
_entity_poly.pdbx_seq_one_letter_code
_entity_poly.pdbx_strand_id
1 'polypeptide(L)'
;MDTGCQKAIDARLKLAKLELQVALLARAGLKRWEIATALGLQQGTVKSQLERVATKLGSNWKDRKNIIWPELEEEVLRAVRSLQEQNKQEISFNSARLAMEGEISPDEAAILQLQGVPSRVGSTYLRQARAVQWHLLLLGEGRVLHVGAAARFWIKPALAALADNKYIRYLHSDNGDDPYRPWWLPYTTSGRARGTRAAYYKLGDASAGDYVRNYLQAWLDGELADYITHLYSRMQQRWQALSRIARSAGRPEPIPPPTRAELLGEARQVLGIS
;
A
#
# COMPACT_ATOMS: atom_id res chain seq x y z
N MET A 1 2.52 -40.42 -38.78
CA MET A 1 3.09 -39.29 -38.01
C MET A 1 1.91 -38.63 -37.32
N ASP A 2 1.68 -38.99 -36.05
CA ASP A 2 0.48 -38.59 -35.32
C ASP A 2 0.56 -37.12 -34.91
N THR A 3 -0.13 -36.27 -35.66
CA THR A 3 -0.55 -34.93 -35.21
C THR A 3 -1.63 -35.09 -34.15
N GLY A 4 -1.22 -35.55 -32.96
CA GLY A 4 -2.04 -35.61 -31.78
C GLY A 4 -2.64 -34.23 -31.52
N CYS A 5 -3.96 -34.14 -31.67
CA CYS A 5 -4.80 -32.98 -31.39
C CYS A 5 -4.42 -32.41 -30.01
N GLN A 6 -3.54 -31.40 -30.00
CA GLN A 6 -3.16 -30.75 -28.75
C GLN A 6 -4.38 -29.98 -28.26
N LYS A 7 -5.10 -30.57 -27.30
CA LYS A 7 -6.27 -29.97 -26.65
C LYS A 7 -5.98 -28.51 -26.35
N ALA A 8 -6.87 -27.62 -26.80
CA ALA A 8 -6.77 -26.20 -26.51
C ALA A 8 -6.76 -25.99 -24.99
N ILE A 9 -5.81 -25.19 -24.50
CA ILE A 9 -5.64 -24.91 -23.08
C ILE A 9 -6.16 -23.50 -22.83
N ASP A 10 -7.29 -23.35 -22.14
CA ASP A 10 -7.72 -22.03 -21.68
C ASP A 10 -6.88 -21.60 -20.48
N ALA A 11 -6.11 -20.52 -20.63
CA ALA A 11 -5.22 -20.00 -19.60
C ALA A 11 -5.99 -19.59 -18.34
N ARG A 12 -7.26 -19.16 -18.45
CA ARG A 12 -8.12 -18.77 -17.32
C ARG A 12 -8.41 -19.93 -16.38
N LEU A 13 -8.44 -21.16 -16.91
CA LEU A 13 -8.76 -22.37 -16.15
C LEU A 13 -7.52 -23.03 -15.54
N LYS A 14 -6.31 -22.67 -16.02
CA LYS A 14 -5.05 -23.28 -15.59
C LYS A 14 -4.21 -22.38 -14.70
N LEU A 15 -4.33 -21.06 -14.83
CA LEU A 15 -3.56 -20.10 -14.07
C LEU A 15 -4.40 -19.49 -12.96
N ALA A 16 -3.79 -19.32 -11.78
CA ALA A 16 -4.36 -18.47 -10.75
C ALA A 16 -4.41 -17.02 -11.24
N LYS A 17 -5.30 -16.20 -10.68
CA LYS A 17 -5.52 -14.82 -11.12
C LYS A 17 -4.22 -14.01 -11.26
N LEU A 18 -3.32 -14.09 -10.28
CA LEU A 18 -2.03 -13.39 -10.31
C LEU A 18 -1.06 -13.96 -11.36
N GLU A 19 -1.03 -15.28 -11.52
CA GLU A 19 -0.24 -15.95 -12.55
C GLU A 19 -0.71 -15.53 -13.95
N LEU A 20 -2.03 -15.43 -14.14
CA LEU A 20 -2.65 -14.98 -15.39
C LEU A 20 -2.31 -13.52 -15.69
N GLN A 21 -2.42 -12.63 -14.71
CA GLN A 21 -2.07 -11.21 -14.86
C GLN A 21 -0.59 -11.02 -15.20
N VAL A 22 0.30 -11.69 -14.46
CA VAL A 22 1.75 -11.68 -14.74
C VAL A 22 2.04 -12.27 -16.12
N ALA A 23 1.36 -13.34 -16.52
CA ALA A 23 1.54 -13.98 -17.82
C ALA A 23 1.09 -13.09 -18.98
N LEU A 24 -0.06 -12.40 -18.84
CA LEU A 24 -0.58 -11.49 -19.87
C LEU A 24 0.34 -10.28 -20.06
N LEU A 25 0.81 -9.65 -18.98
CA LEU A 25 1.74 -8.53 -19.07
C LEU A 25 3.10 -8.96 -19.66
N ALA A 26 3.59 -10.14 -19.28
CA ALA A 26 4.83 -10.69 -19.85
C ALA A 26 4.69 -11.10 -21.34
N ARG A 27 3.48 -11.42 -21.82
CA ARG A 27 3.17 -11.62 -23.25
C ARG A 27 3.04 -10.31 -24.01
N ALA A 28 2.54 -9.28 -23.34
CA ALA A 28 2.46 -7.92 -23.88
C ALA A 28 3.84 -7.23 -24.00
N GLY A 29 4.92 -7.93 -23.63
CA GLY A 29 6.30 -7.47 -23.82
C GLY A 29 6.92 -6.81 -22.60
N LEU A 30 6.23 -6.76 -21.46
CA LEU A 30 6.76 -6.13 -20.25
C LEU A 30 7.87 -6.97 -19.61
N LYS A 31 8.90 -6.27 -19.14
CA LYS A 31 10.02 -6.80 -18.35
C LYS A 31 9.57 -7.07 -16.93
N ARG A 32 10.27 -7.96 -16.23
CA ARG A 32 9.93 -8.39 -14.85
C ARG A 32 9.76 -7.22 -13.87
N TRP A 33 10.58 -6.18 -14.00
CA TRP A 33 10.50 -5.00 -13.15
C TRP A 33 9.29 -4.12 -13.49
N GLU A 34 8.91 -4.02 -14.77
CA GLU A 34 7.73 -3.26 -15.22
C GLU A 34 6.45 -3.94 -14.74
N ILE A 35 6.39 -5.28 -14.81
CA ILE A 35 5.30 -6.08 -14.26
C ILE A 35 5.23 -5.92 -12.74
N ALA A 36 6.39 -5.92 -12.07
CA ALA A 36 6.48 -5.74 -10.63
C ALA A 36 5.93 -4.37 -10.22
N THR A 37 6.31 -3.31 -10.94
CA THR A 37 5.80 -1.96 -10.73
C THR A 37 4.29 -1.87 -11.03
N ALA A 38 3.84 -2.41 -12.16
CA ALA A 38 2.44 -2.33 -12.59
C ALA A 38 1.47 -3.08 -11.64
N LEU A 39 1.94 -4.17 -11.02
CA LEU A 39 1.13 -4.98 -10.11
C LEU A 39 1.42 -4.71 -8.62
N GLY A 40 2.32 -3.77 -8.29
CA GLY A 40 2.74 -3.51 -6.91
C GLY A 40 3.42 -4.71 -6.23
N LEU A 41 4.13 -5.53 -7.00
CA LEU A 41 4.79 -6.75 -6.53
C LEU A 41 6.31 -6.52 -6.40
N GLN A 42 6.97 -7.37 -5.61
CA GLN A 42 8.43 -7.49 -5.69
C GLN A 42 8.84 -8.25 -6.96
N GLN A 43 9.98 -7.89 -7.56
CA GLN A 43 10.50 -8.57 -8.75
C GLN A 43 10.73 -10.08 -8.52
N GLY A 44 11.11 -10.47 -7.29
CA GLY A 44 11.22 -11.87 -6.88
C GLY A 44 9.88 -12.62 -6.94
N THR A 45 8.79 -11.94 -6.57
CA THR A 45 7.43 -12.48 -6.70
C THR A 45 7.06 -12.66 -8.17
N VAL A 46 7.33 -11.67 -9.03
CA VAL A 46 7.09 -11.80 -10.49
C VAL A 46 7.88 -12.97 -11.08
N LYS A 47 9.15 -13.13 -10.69
CA LYS A 47 9.98 -14.27 -11.10
C LYS A 47 9.32 -15.60 -10.70
N SER A 48 8.92 -15.75 -9.44
CA SER A 48 8.28 -16.97 -8.94
C SER A 48 6.94 -17.25 -9.64
N GLN A 49 6.15 -16.22 -9.93
CA GLN A 49 4.89 -16.40 -10.69
C GLN A 49 5.15 -16.85 -12.13
N LEU A 50 6.14 -16.28 -12.81
CA LEU A 50 6.53 -16.70 -14.16
C LEU A 50 7.06 -18.14 -14.20
N GLU A 51 7.80 -18.57 -13.17
CA GLU A 51 8.25 -19.96 -13.01
C GLU A 51 7.03 -20.90 -12.85
N ARG A 52 6.05 -20.54 -12.01
CA ARG A 52 4.81 -21.32 -11.84
C ARG A 52 3.99 -21.40 -13.13
N VAL A 53 3.89 -20.29 -13.87
CA VAL A 53 3.25 -20.27 -15.20
C VAL A 53 3.96 -21.23 -16.15
N ALA A 54 5.30 -21.21 -16.19
CA ALA A 54 6.09 -22.11 -17.00
C ALA A 54 5.93 -23.58 -16.57
N THR A 55 5.77 -23.87 -15.28
CA THR A 55 5.47 -25.23 -14.80
C THR A 55 4.09 -25.71 -15.28
N LYS A 56 3.08 -24.83 -15.31
CA LYS A 56 1.70 -25.19 -15.66
C LYS A 56 1.43 -25.24 -17.16
N LEU A 57 2.06 -24.36 -17.93
CA LEU A 57 1.79 -24.18 -19.36
C LEU A 57 2.97 -24.62 -20.27
N GLY A 58 4.11 -25.00 -19.67
CA GLY A 58 5.35 -25.34 -20.35
C GLY A 58 6.28 -24.14 -20.49
N SER A 59 7.60 -24.36 -20.58
CA SER A 59 8.61 -23.28 -20.65
C SER A 59 8.46 -22.34 -21.84
N ASN A 60 7.85 -22.80 -22.92
CA ASN A 60 7.56 -22.06 -24.16
C ASN A 60 6.13 -21.49 -24.23
N TRP A 61 5.45 -21.35 -23.09
CA TRP A 61 4.05 -20.92 -23.02
C TRP A 61 3.72 -19.58 -23.71
N LYS A 62 4.72 -18.70 -23.92
CA LYS A 62 4.53 -17.43 -24.64
C LYS A 62 4.22 -17.63 -26.14
N ASP A 63 4.79 -18.65 -26.76
CA ASP A 63 4.73 -18.82 -28.22
C ASP A 63 3.76 -19.94 -28.64
N ARG A 64 3.19 -20.64 -27.66
CA ARG A 64 2.24 -21.74 -27.88
C ARG A 64 0.89 -21.24 -28.39
N LYS A 65 0.57 -21.59 -29.65
CA LYS A 65 -0.69 -21.24 -30.34
C LYS A 65 -1.91 -22.02 -29.83
N ASN A 66 -1.71 -23.11 -29.09
CA ASN A 66 -2.80 -23.91 -28.50
C ASN A 66 -3.26 -23.42 -27.12
N ILE A 67 -2.74 -22.28 -26.63
CA ILE A 67 -3.20 -21.64 -25.40
C ILE A 67 -4.14 -20.49 -25.77
N ILE A 68 -5.37 -20.57 -25.29
CA ILE A 68 -6.37 -19.51 -25.45
C ILE A 68 -6.17 -18.52 -24.30
N TRP A 69 -5.86 -17.28 -24.66
CA TRP A 69 -5.66 -16.19 -23.71
C TRP A 69 -6.91 -15.30 -23.68
N PRO A 70 -7.30 -14.77 -22.51
CA PRO A 70 -8.28 -13.70 -22.48
C PRO A 70 -7.72 -12.48 -23.22
N GLU A 71 -8.58 -11.77 -23.95
CA GLU A 71 -8.23 -10.50 -24.57
C GLU A 71 -7.87 -9.50 -23.49
N LEU A 72 -6.76 -8.78 -23.67
CA LEU A 72 -6.38 -7.67 -22.81
C LEU A 72 -7.37 -6.53 -23.07
N GLU A 73 -7.91 -5.96 -22.00
CA GLU A 73 -8.75 -4.77 -22.09
C GLU A 73 -8.01 -3.66 -22.84
N GLU A 74 -8.74 -2.92 -23.68
CA GLU A 74 -8.16 -1.96 -24.63
C GLU A 74 -7.45 -0.79 -23.94
N GLU A 75 -7.82 -0.51 -22.69
CA GLU A 75 -7.13 0.43 -21.80
C GLU A 75 -5.74 -0.08 -21.39
N VAL A 76 -5.63 -1.39 -21.10
CA VAL A 76 -4.35 -2.02 -20.76
C VAL A 76 -3.45 -2.08 -22.00
N LEU A 77 -4.01 -2.39 -23.17
CA LEU A 77 -3.25 -2.35 -24.44
C LEU A 77 -2.73 -0.93 -24.75
N ARG A 78 -3.54 0.11 -24.49
CA ARG A 78 -3.10 1.51 -24.61
C ARG A 78 -1.99 1.85 -23.63
N ALA A 79 -2.13 1.48 -22.36
CA ALA A 79 -1.11 1.70 -21.34
C ALA A 79 0.22 0.99 -21.68
N VAL A 80 0.15 -0.23 -22.20
CA VAL A 80 1.35 -0.98 -22.66
C VAL A 80 2.01 -0.28 -23.84
N ARG A 81 1.25 0.20 -24.83
CA ARG A 81 1.81 0.95 -25.97
C ARG A 81 2.43 2.27 -25.53
N SER A 82 1.77 3.02 -24.65
CA SER A 82 2.31 4.27 -24.10
C SER A 82 3.61 4.05 -23.33
N LEU A 83 3.72 2.96 -22.55
CA LEU A 83 4.97 2.58 -21.87
C LEU A 83 6.08 2.16 -22.85
N GLN A 84 5.74 1.50 -23.96
CA GLN A 84 6.69 1.12 -25.00
C GLN A 84 7.16 2.33 -25.84
N GLU A 85 6.29 3.31 -26.08
CA GLU A 85 6.60 4.54 -26.81
C GLU A 85 7.42 5.53 -25.96
N GLN A 86 7.13 5.63 -24.65
CA GLN A 86 7.92 6.47 -23.72
C GLN A 86 9.35 5.95 -23.51
N ASN A 87 9.60 4.65 -23.68
CA ASN A 87 10.95 4.05 -23.62
C ASN A 87 11.86 4.47 -24.80
N LYS A 88 11.34 5.19 -25.80
CA LYS A 88 12.15 5.78 -26.88
C LYS A 88 12.55 7.24 -26.64
N GLN A 89 12.01 7.90 -25.62
CA GLN A 89 12.48 9.23 -25.20
C GLN A 89 13.45 9.04 -24.03
N GLU A 90 14.74 9.09 -24.32
CA GLU A 90 15.79 9.20 -23.31
C GLU A 90 15.40 10.25 -22.26
N ILE A 91 15.52 9.89 -20.98
CA ILE A 91 15.39 10.82 -19.87
C ILE A 91 16.45 11.90 -20.08
N SER A 92 16.03 13.08 -20.54
CA SER A 92 16.93 14.21 -20.77
C SER A 92 17.63 14.57 -19.45
N PHE A 93 18.94 14.81 -19.53
CA PHE A 93 19.78 15.21 -18.39
C PHE A 93 19.18 16.39 -17.62
N ASN A 94 18.53 17.32 -18.33
CA ASN A 94 17.85 18.46 -17.73
C ASN A 94 16.67 18.05 -16.83
N SER A 95 15.87 17.06 -17.26
CA SER A 95 14.74 16.54 -16.48
C SER A 95 15.21 15.88 -15.19
N ALA A 96 16.31 15.12 -15.26
CA ALA A 96 16.88 14.45 -14.09
C ALA A 96 17.45 15.46 -13.07
N ARG A 97 18.11 16.53 -13.54
CA ARG A 97 18.63 17.61 -12.70
C ARG A 97 17.52 18.37 -11.98
N LEU A 98 16.49 18.80 -12.72
CA LEU A 98 15.35 19.54 -12.15
C LEU A 98 14.56 18.69 -11.13
N ALA A 99 14.50 17.36 -11.32
CA ALA A 99 13.91 16.43 -10.36
C ALA A 99 14.69 16.30 -9.05
N MET A 100 16.02 16.36 -9.12
CA MET A 100 16.91 16.34 -7.95
C MET A 100 16.86 17.66 -7.18
N GLU A 101 16.77 18.78 -7.89
CA GLU A 101 16.68 20.14 -7.35
C GLU A 101 15.26 20.45 -6.81
N GLY A 102 14.24 19.67 -7.20
CA GLY A 102 12.86 19.82 -6.73
C GLY A 102 12.06 20.90 -7.44
N GLU A 103 12.51 21.31 -8.62
CA GLU A 103 11.92 22.41 -9.43
C GLU A 103 10.80 21.95 -10.38
N ILE A 104 10.43 20.67 -10.34
CA ILE A 104 9.35 20.09 -11.14
C ILE A 104 8.13 19.78 -10.29
N SER A 105 6.99 19.59 -10.94
CA SER A 105 5.76 19.24 -10.24
C SER A 105 5.89 17.89 -9.50
N PRO A 106 5.17 17.70 -8.37
CA PRO A 106 5.24 16.45 -7.61
C PRO A 106 4.91 15.19 -8.42
N ASP A 107 3.98 15.30 -9.36
CA ASP A 107 3.54 14.21 -10.25
C ASP A 107 4.66 13.81 -11.23
N GLU A 108 5.33 14.79 -11.85
CA GLU A 108 6.47 14.57 -12.75
C GLU A 108 7.69 14.02 -11.99
N ALA A 109 7.94 14.54 -10.79
CA ALA A 109 8.99 14.03 -9.91
C ALA A 109 8.75 12.57 -9.52
N ALA A 110 7.50 12.19 -9.31
CA ALA A 110 7.11 10.81 -9.00
C ALA A 110 7.32 9.87 -10.18
N ILE A 111 7.00 10.31 -11.40
CA ILE A 111 7.25 9.54 -12.63
C ILE A 111 8.77 9.31 -12.81
N LEU A 112 9.58 10.36 -12.65
CA LEU A 112 11.05 10.26 -12.76
C LEU A 112 11.65 9.38 -11.64
N GLN A 113 11.10 9.45 -10.42
CA GLN A 113 11.45 8.56 -9.32
C GLN A 113 11.14 7.09 -9.63
N LEU A 114 10.01 6.79 -10.28
CA LEU A 114 9.67 5.44 -10.73
C LEU A 114 10.57 4.95 -11.88
N GLN A 115 11.11 5.88 -12.67
CA GLN A 115 12.07 5.61 -13.75
C GLN A 115 13.52 5.50 -13.27
N GLY A 116 13.78 5.62 -11.96
CA GLY A 116 15.09 5.39 -11.36
C GLY A 116 15.93 6.65 -11.10
N VAL A 117 15.38 7.85 -11.34
CA VAL A 117 16.05 9.11 -11.01
C VAL A 117 15.73 9.49 -9.56
N PRO A 118 16.73 9.70 -8.69
CA PRO A 118 16.47 10.05 -7.29
C PRO A 118 15.85 11.45 -7.18
N SER A 119 14.62 11.53 -6.65
CA SER A 119 13.90 12.77 -6.35
C SER A 119 13.24 12.70 -4.98
N ARG A 120 13.58 13.63 -4.09
CA ARG A 120 12.96 13.72 -2.75
C ARG A 120 11.48 14.11 -2.84
N VAL A 121 11.13 15.00 -3.76
CA VAL A 121 9.75 15.43 -4.02
C VAL A 121 8.94 14.26 -4.58
N GLY A 122 9.47 13.55 -5.58
CA GLY A 122 8.82 12.38 -6.17
C GLY A 122 8.64 11.22 -5.18
N SER A 123 9.65 10.95 -4.34
CA SER A 123 9.55 9.95 -3.27
C SER A 123 8.48 10.32 -2.23
N THR A 124 8.39 11.59 -1.87
CA THR A 124 7.38 12.09 -0.92
C THR A 124 5.98 12.03 -1.53
N TYR A 125 5.84 12.43 -2.80
CA TYR A 125 4.59 12.35 -3.53
C TYR A 125 4.14 10.91 -3.73
N LEU A 126 5.00 9.98 -4.16
CA LEU A 126 4.65 8.56 -4.26
C LEU A 126 4.27 7.98 -2.90
N ARG A 127 4.93 8.40 -1.82
CA ARG A 127 4.57 7.99 -0.45
C ARG A 127 3.17 8.50 -0.07
N GLN A 128 2.84 9.73 -0.45
CA GLN A 128 1.53 10.33 -0.22
C GLN A 128 0.45 9.75 -1.15
N ALA A 129 0.71 9.58 -2.43
CA ALA A 129 -0.19 8.96 -3.40
C ALA A 129 -0.47 7.49 -3.04
N ARG A 130 0.54 6.74 -2.58
CA ARG A 130 0.34 5.40 -1.98
C ARG A 130 -0.39 5.46 -0.64
N ALA A 131 -0.27 6.56 0.10
CA ALA A 131 -1.11 6.81 1.26
C ALA A 131 -2.57 7.11 0.90
N VAL A 132 -2.81 7.78 -0.23
CA VAL A 132 -4.11 8.11 -0.81
C VAL A 132 -4.79 6.87 -1.43
N GLN A 133 -4.04 5.86 -1.89
CA GLN A 133 -4.58 4.67 -2.59
C GLN A 133 -5.12 3.53 -1.69
N TRP A 134 -5.43 3.79 -0.41
CA TRP A 134 -5.88 2.82 0.60
C TRP A 134 -4.78 1.91 1.16
N HIS A 135 -4.28 2.24 2.35
CA HIS A 135 -3.38 1.41 3.19
C HIS A 135 -4.05 0.13 3.77
N LEU A 136 -4.88 -0.53 2.95
CA LEU A 136 -5.56 -1.80 3.21
C LEU A 136 -5.42 -2.66 1.95
N LEU A 137 -4.21 -3.13 1.67
CA LEU A 137 -3.99 -4.01 0.53
C LEU A 137 -4.59 -5.38 0.85
N LEU A 138 -5.68 -5.70 0.14
CA LEU A 138 -6.24 -7.05 0.08
C LEU A 138 -5.36 -7.91 -0.83
N LEU A 139 -4.52 -8.77 -0.25
CA LEU A 139 -3.64 -9.65 -1.01
C LEU A 139 -4.37 -10.98 -1.33
N GLY A 140 -4.34 -11.39 -2.61
CA GLY A 140 -4.96 -12.64 -3.08
C GLY A 140 -6.48 -12.51 -3.34
N GLU A 141 -7.24 -13.58 -3.09
CA GLU A 141 -8.73 -13.59 -3.13
C GLU A 141 -9.36 -12.82 -1.93
N GLY A 142 -8.79 -11.67 -1.56
CA GLY A 142 -9.28 -10.91 -0.39
C GLY A 142 -9.09 -11.65 0.94
N ARG A 143 -8.01 -12.43 1.09
CA ARG A 143 -7.78 -13.26 2.30
C ARG A 143 -6.84 -12.64 3.32
N VAL A 144 -6.09 -11.61 2.94
CA VAL A 144 -5.13 -10.95 3.84
C VAL A 144 -5.23 -9.44 3.66
N LEU A 145 -5.35 -8.72 4.76
CA LEU A 145 -5.38 -7.27 4.89
C LEU A 145 -4.03 -6.78 5.40
N HIS A 146 -3.29 -6.02 4.60
CA HIS A 146 -2.09 -5.30 5.05
C HIS A 146 -2.43 -3.88 5.46
N VAL A 147 -2.00 -3.48 6.66
CA VAL A 147 -2.23 -2.14 7.20
C VAL A 147 -0.90 -1.46 7.51
N GLY A 148 -0.67 -0.30 6.89
CA GLY A 148 0.52 0.53 7.14
C GLY A 148 0.63 1.00 8.60
N ALA A 149 1.86 1.32 9.03
CA ALA A 149 2.17 1.65 10.42
C ALA A 149 1.34 2.81 10.98
N ALA A 150 1.25 3.90 10.22
CA ALA A 150 0.54 5.11 10.62
C ALA A 150 -0.98 4.92 10.54
N ALA A 151 -1.48 4.33 9.45
CA ALA A 151 -2.89 3.96 9.32
C ALA A 151 -3.34 3.07 10.49
N ARG A 152 -2.59 2.00 10.79
CA ARG A 152 -2.89 1.07 11.88
C ARG A 152 -3.01 1.76 13.24
N PHE A 153 -2.24 2.83 13.49
CA PHE A 153 -2.39 3.61 14.72
C PHE A 153 -3.75 4.32 14.77
N TRP A 154 -4.14 5.00 13.68
CA TRP A 154 -5.37 5.78 13.63
C TRP A 154 -6.64 4.92 13.59
N ILE A 155 -6.63 3.81 12.85
CA ILE A 155 -7.78 2.89 12.76
C ILE A 155 -7.74 1.76 13.81
N LYS A 156 -6.90 1.89 14.84
CA LYS A 156 -6.76 0.88 15.89
C LYS A 156 -8.11 0.46 16.51
N PRO A 157 -9.05 1.36 16.84
CA PRO A 157 -10.35 0.97 17.39
C PRO A 157 -11.16 0.12 16.40
N ALA A 158 -11.20 0.52 15.13
CA ALA A 158 -11.90 -0.21 14.09
C ALA A 158 -11.32 -1.62 13.87
N LEU A 159 -9.99 -1.74 13.85
CA LEU A 159 -9.31 -3.03 13.77
C LEU A 159 -9.58 -3.93 14.98
N ALA A 160 -9.70 -3.34 16.18
CA ALA A 160 -10.08 -4.10 17.38
C ALA A 160 -11.51 -4.64 17.25
N ALA A 161 -12.48 -3.80 16.86
CA ALA A 161 -13.85 -4.22 16.64
C ALA A 161 -13.96 -5.33 15.59
N LEU A 162 -13.24 -5.23 14.47
CA LEU A 162 -13.20 -6.28 13.46
C LEU A 162 -12.56 -7.59 13.96
N ALA A 163 -11.55 -7.50 14.82
CA ALA A 163 -10.88 -8.66 15.39
C ALA A 163 -11.76 -9.36 16.44
N ASP A 164 -12.41 -8.59 17.30
CA ASP A 164 -13.32 -9.08 18.34
C ASP A 164 -14.53 -9.81 17.72
N ASN A 165 -15.02 -9.28 16.59
CA ASN A 165 -16.09 -9.89 15.80
C ASN A 165 -15.61 -10.99 14.83
N LYS A 166 -14.33 -11.40 14.90
CA LYS A 166 -13.72 -12.48 14.11
C LYS A 166 -13.73 -12.28 12.59
N TYR A 167 -13.92 -11.06 12.10
CA TYR A 167 -13.79 -10.73 10.68
C TYR A 167 -12.33 -10.70 10.23
N ILE A 168 -11.43 -10.30 11.13
CA ILE A 168 -9.99 -10.32 10.92
C ILE A 168 -9.26 -11.07 12.03
N ARG A 169 -8.12 -11.66 11.71
CA ARG A 169 -7.20 -12.27 12.68
C ARG A 169 -5.80 -11.73 12.47
N TYR A 170 -5.20 -11.16 13.50
CA TYR A 170 -3.81 -10.71 13.44
C TYR A 170 -2.87 -11.87 13.05
N LEU A 171 -2.01 -11.63 12.05
CA LEU A 171 -0.99 -12.59 11.61
C LEU A 171 0.37 -12.24 12.20
N HIS A 172 0.99 -11.16 11.72
CA HIS A 172 2.27 -10.69 12.19
C HIS A 172 2.46 -9.20 11.89
N SER A 173 3.42 -8.58 12.57
CA SER A 173 3.88 -7.24 12.25
C SER A 173 4.77 -7.29 11.02
N ASP A 174 4.64 -6.29 10.15
CA ASP A 174 5.65 -6.02 9.14
C ASP A 174 6.87 -5.40 9.82
N ASN A 175 8.05 -5.97 9.54
CA ASN A 175 9.32 -5.46 10.04
C ASN A 175 10.09 -4.69 8.96
N GLY A 176 9.57 -4.61 7.73
CA GLY A 176 10.18 -3.87 6.64
C GLY A 176 9.97 -2.36 6.72
N ASP A 177 8.90 -1.91 7.39
CA ASP A 177 8.56 -0.50 7.52
C ASP A 177 8.98 0.08 8.88
N ASP A 178 9.41 1.35 8.85
CA ASP A 178 9.66 2.11 10.07
C ASP A 178 8.39 2.23 10.92
N PRO A 179 8.49 2.02 12.26
CA PRO A 179 7.35 2.20 13.14
C PRO A 179 6.85 3.66 13.11
N TYR A 180 5.54 3.83 13.00
CA TYR A 180 4.91 5.14 13.18
C TYR A 180 5.03 5.56 14.64
N ARG A 181 5.77 6.64 14.86
CA ARG A 181 6.12 7.16 16.19
C ARG A 181 6.06 8.68 16.20
N PRO A 182 4.86 9.27 16.21
CA PRO A 182 4.73 10.71 16.28
C PRO A 182 5.32 11.23 17.59
N TRP A 183 5.87 12.45 17.57
CA TRP A 183 6.52 13.06 18.74
C TRP A 183 5.59 13.18 19.94
N TRP A 184 4.28 13.32 19.68
CA TRP A 184 3.22 13.46 20.68
C TRP A 184 2.71 12.11 21.23
N LEU A 185 3.19 10.97 20.71
CA LEU A 185 2.81 9.63 21.18
C LEU A 185 2.94 9.42 22.71
N PRO A 186 3.99 9.95 23.40
CA PRO A 186 4.10 9.83 24.85
C PRO A 186 2.92 10.42 25.63
N TYR A 187 2.16 11.35 25.05
CA TYR A 187 0.96 11.90 25.69
C TYR A 187 -0.22 10.92 25.71
N THR A 188 -0.13 9.80 25.00
CA THR A 188 -1.24 8.84 24.86
C THR A 188 -1.15 7.63 25.81
N THR A 189 0.03 7.31 26.37
CA THR A 189 0.24 6.08 27.17
C THR A 189 1.09 6.31 28.40
N SER A 190 0.68 5.86 29.60
CA SER A 190 1.42 6.06 30.88
C SER A 190 2.86 5.52 30.87
N GLY A 191 3.14 4.47 30.10
CA GLY A 191 4.45 3.83 30.01
C GLY A 191 5.31 4.25 28.81
N ARG A 192 6.30 3.40 28.47
CA ARG A 192 7.19 3.58 27.32
C ARG A 192 6.37 3.57 26.02
N ALA A 193 6.26 4.74 25.39
CA ALA A 193 5.63 4.90 24.09
C ALA A 193 6.38 4.07 23.02
N ARG A 194 5.79 2.94 22.61
CA ARG A 194 6.28 2.10 21.52
C ARG A 194 5.59 2.55 20.23
N GLY A 195 6.39 2.77 19.18
CA GLY A 195 5.84 3.07 17.84
C GLY A 195 4.98 1.92 17.32
N THR A 196 4.01 2.26 16.48
CA THR A 196 3.12 1.28 15.86
C THR A 196 3.78 0.77 14.58
N ARG A 197 3.93 -0.55 14.44
CA ARG A 197 4.41 -1.15 13.18
C ARG A 197 3.24 -1.47 12.25
N ALA A 198 3.51 -1.51 10.95
CA ALA A 198 2.58 -2.10 9.99
C ALA A 198 2.28 -3.56 10.35
N ALA A 199 1.17 -4.10 9.86
CA ALA A 199 0.74 -5.45 10.20
C ALA A 199 -0.10 -6.09 9.11
N TYR A 200 -0.06 -7.41 9.08
CA TYR A 200 -0.93 -8.25 8.26
C TYR A 200 -2.02 -8.88 9.13
N TYR A 201 -3.24 -8.92 8.60
CA TYR A 201 -4.38 -9.61 9.20
C TYR A 201 -4.97 -10.59 8.20
N LYS A 202 -5.32 -11.79 8.64
CA LYS A 202 -6.06 -12.77 7.85
C LYS A 202 -7.55 -12.45 7.91
N LEU A 203 -8.21 -12.49 6.77
CA LEU A 203 -9.67 -12.38 6.65
C LEU A 203 -10.30 -13.77 6.74
N GLY A 204 -11.51 -13.83 7.27
CA GLY A 204 -12.25 -15.09 7.42
C GLY A 204 -12.47 -15.80 6.08
N ASP A 205 -13.16 -15.13 5.17
CA ASP A 205 -13.49 -15.57 3.81
C ASP A 205 -13.57 -14.38 2.84
N ALA A 206 -13.94 -14.64 1.58
CA ALA A 206 -14.05 -13.59 0.56
C ALA A 206 -15.14 -12.56 0.89
N SER A 207 -16.27 -12.98 1.47
CA SER A 207 -17.34 -12.08 1.95
C SER A 207 -16.91 -11.18 3.11
N ALA A 208 -16.00 -11.65 3.97
CA ALA A 208 -15.40 -10.85 5.03
C ALA A 208 -14.55 -9.71 4.47
N GLY A 209 -13.97 -9.85 3.27
CA GLY A 209 -13.19 -8.80 2.62
C GLY A 209 -14.04 -7.55 2.30
N ASP A 210 -15.21 -7.74 1.71
CA ASP A 210 -16.12 -6.64 1.36
C ASP A 210 -16.73 -6.00 2.61
N TYR A 211 -17.12 -6.82 3.60
CA TYR A 211 -17.61 -6.31 4.89
C TYR A 211 -16.55 -5.46 5.60
N VAL A 212 -15.31 -5.96 5.70
CA VAL A 212 -14.21 -5.25 6.36
C VAL A 212 -13.92 -3.92 5.67
N ARG A 213 -13.92 -3.89 4.33
CA ARG A 213 -13.76 -2.65 3.58
C ARG A 213 -14.88 -1.65 3.89
N ASN A 214 -16.13 -2.07 3.77
CA ASN A 214 -17.29 -1.20 3.99
C ASN A 214 -17.37 -0.70 5.43
N TYR A 215 -17.06 -1.57 6.40
CA TYR A 215 -17.01 -1.19 7.82
C TYR A 215 -15.93 -0.14 8.07
N LEU A 216 -14.71 -0.34 7.55
CA LEU A 216 -13.63 0.62 7.75
C LEU A 216 -13.95 1.96 7.10
N GLN A 217 -14.58 1.98 5.93
CA GLN A 217 -15.03 3.22 5.31
C GLN A 217 -16.09 3.94 6.16
N ALA A 218 -17.13 3.23 6.59
CA ALA A 218 -18.16 3.79 7.46
C ALA A 218 -17.59 4.32 8.79
N TRP A 219 -16.61 3.61 9.36
CA TRP A 219 -15.93 4.04 10.58
C TRP A 219 -15.10 5.32 10.37
N LEU A 220 -14.41 5.44 9.23
CA LEU A 220 -13.64 6.63 8.90
C LEU A 220 -14.54 7.86 8.72
N ASP A 221 -15.70 7.67 8.08
CA ASP A 221 -16.65 8.75 7.82
C ASP A 221 -17.43 9.16 9.08
N GLY A 222 -17.76 8.20 9.95
CA GLY A 222 -18.63 8.42 11.11
C GLY A 222 -17.93 8.57 12.46
N GLU A 223 -16.87 7.79 12.73
CA GLU A 223 -16.31 7.64 14.09
C GLU A 223 -14.91 8.25 14.27
N LEU A 224 -14.19 8.54 13.19
CA LEU A 224 -12.81 9.03 13.26
C LEU A 224 -12.70 10.33 14.07
N ALA A 225 -13.61 11.29 13.86
CA ALA A 225 -13.60 12.58 14.55
C ALA A 225 -13.83 12.43 16.06
N ASP A 226 -14.73 11.53 16.46
CA ASP A 226 -15.00 11.24 17.86
C ASP A 226 -13.82 10.55 18.51
N TYR A 227 -13.20 9.59 17.83
CA TYR A 227 -11.98 8.95 18.31
C TYR A 227 -10.85 9.96 18.55
N ILE A 228 -10.65 10.90 17.62
CA ILE A 228 -9.64 11.97 17.76
C ILE A 228 -9.98 12.88 18.94
N THR A 229 -11.25 13.19 19.17
CA THR A 229 -11.69 13.99 20.32
C THR A 229 -11.35 13.28 21.64
N HIS A 230 -11.63 11.98 21.75
CA HIS A 230 -11.25 11.18 22.91
C HIS A 230 -9.74 11.08 23.12
N LEU A 231 -8.99 10.96 22.02
CA LEU A 231 -7.52 10.93 22.05
C LEU A 231 -6.97 12.27 22.56
N TYR A 232 -7.46 13.38 22.01
CA TYR A 232 -7.09 14.73 22.40
C TYR A 232 -7.34 14.99 23.88
N SER A 233 -8.53 14.66 24.40
CA SER A 233 -8.85 14.85 25.83
C SER A 233 -7.89 14.09 26.74
N ARG A 234 -7.50 12.88 26.36
CA ARG A 234 -6.51 12.07 27.10
C ARG A 234 -5.11 12.68 27.07
N MET A 235 -4.70 13.18 25.90
CA MET A 235 -3.42 13.88 25.75
C MET A 235 -3.37 15.14 26.59
N GLN A 236 -4.45 15.93 26.62
CA GLN A 236 -4.59 17.13 27.43
C GLN A 236 -4.52 16.83 28.93
N GLN A 237 -5.28 15.85 29.40
CA GLN A 237 -5.24 15.42 30.81
C GLN A 237 -3.82 15.05 31.24
N ARG A 238 -3.12 14.30 30.38
CA ARG A 238 -1.76 13.85 30.68
C ARG A 238 -0.74 14.99 30.63
N TRP A 239 -0.85 15.87 29.63
CA TRP A 239 -0.01 17.05 29.55
C TRP A 239 -0.17 17.93 30.80
N GLN A 240 -1.41 18.20 31.23
CA GLN A 240 -1.69 18.94 32.47
C GLN A 240 -1.05 18.29 33.71
N ALA A 241 -1.10 16.96 33.81
CA ALA A 241 -0.45 16.24 34.90
C ALA A 241 1.07 16.40 34.86
N LEU A 242 1.69 16.24 33.69
CA LEU A 242 3.13 16.42 33.51
C LEU A 242 3.58 17.87 33.76
N SER A 243 2.78 18.85 33.35
CA SER A 243 3.02 20.27 33.62
C SER A 243 2.98 20.60 35.10
N ARG A 244 2.07 20.00 35.87
CA ARG A 244 2.02 20.16 37.33
C ARG A 244 3.27 19.57 37.99
N ILE A 245 3.69 18.38 37.54
CA ILE A 245 4.90 17.71 38.04
C ILE A 245 6.15 18.54 37.71
N ALA A 246 6.29 19.00 36.46
CA ALA A 246 7.42 19.81 36.02
C ALA A 246 7.54 21.10 36.85
N ARG A 247 6.42 21.82 37.06
CA ARG A 247 6.37 23.00 37.93
C ARG A 247 6.79 22.68 39.36
N SER A 248 6.29 21.60 39.95
CA SER A 248 6.67 21.21 41.32
C SER A 248 8.14 20.83 41.46
N ALA A 249 8.77 20.35 40.37
CA ALA A 249 10.16 19.93 40.32
C ALA A 249 11.13 21.03 39.84
N GLY A 250 10.66 22.25 39.59
CA GLY A 250 11.48 23.34 39.04
C GLY A 250 12.00 23.07 37.62
N ARG A 251 11.33 22.20 36.86
CA ARG A 251 11.70 21.84 35.48
C ARG A 251 10.88 22.64 34.47
N PRO A 252 11.40 22.85 33.24
CA PRO A 252 10.63 23.48 32.18
C PRO A 252 9.37 22.67 31.85
N GLU A 253 8.30 23.37 31.52
CA GLU A 253 7.03 22.74 31.16
C GLU A 253 7.17 21.94 29.86
N PRO A 254 6.56 20.74 29.76
CA PRO A 254 6.55 19.98 28.52
C PRO A 254 5.81 20.72 27.40
N ILE A 255 6.29 20.53 26.17
CA ILE A 255 5.68 21.07 24.94
C ILE A 255 4.20 20.64 24.87
N PRO A 256 3.25 21.57 24.65
CA PRO A 256 1.84 21.22 24.60
C PRO A 256 1.56 20.22 23.46
N PRO A 257 0.62 19.27 23.64
CA PRO A 257 0.23 18.36 22.59
C PRO A 257 -0.45 19.12 21.43
N PRO A 258 -0.50 18.52 20.23
CA PRO A 258 -1.21 19.12 19.10
C PRO A 258 -2.68 19.38 19.42
N THR A 259 -3.23 20.39 18.76
CA THR A 259 -4.64 20.72 18.80
C THR A 259 -5.48 19.62 18.15
N ARG A 260 -6.78 19.59 18.46
CA ARG A 260 -7.73 18.66 17.82
C ARG A 260 -7.72 18.79 16.28
N ALA A 261 -7.60 20.02 15.77
CA ALA A 261 -7.56 20.28 14.33
C ALA A 261 -6.29 19.72 13.68
N GLU A 262 -5.14 19.88 14.33
CA GLU A 262 -3.87 19.30 13.85
C GLU A 262 -3.90 17.76 13.87
N LEU A 263 -4.45 17.16 14.93
CA LEU A 263 -4.61 15.69 14.99
C LEU A 263 -5.54 15.18 13.89
N LEU A 264 -6.63 15.90 13.61
CA LEU A 264 -7.55 15.55 12.52
C LEU A 264 -6.89 15.72 11.15
N GLY A 265 -6.13 16.80 10.95
CA GLY A 265 -5.35 17.01 9.73
C GLY A 265 -4.32 15.91 9.51
N GLU A 266 -3.55 15.57 10.55
CA GLU A 266 -2.56 14.49 10.49
C GLU A 266 -3.23 13.13 10.22
N ALA A 267 -4.32 12.81 10.92
CA ALA A 267 -5.06 11.57 10.70
C ALA A 267 -5.59 11.47 9.26
N ARG A 268 -6.24 12.52 8.76
CA ARG A 268 -6.77 12.58 7.39
C ARG A 268 -5.66 12.45 6.36
N GLN A 269 -4.55 13.18 6.54
CA GLN A 269 -3.39 13.10 5.65
C GLN A 269 -2.80 11.68 5.60
N VAL A 270 -2.63 11.05 6.77
CA VAL A 270 -2.10 9.69 6.87
C VAL A 270 -3.06 8.66 6.25
N LEU A 271 -4.36 8.88 6.39
CA LEU A 271 -5.41 8.00 5.90
C LEU A 271 -5.81 8.30 4.46
N GLY A 272 -5.27 9.35 3.84
CA GLY A 272 -5.60 9.74 2.47
C GLY A 272 -7.01 10.33 2.30
N ILE A 273 -7.61 10.84 3.38
CA ILE A 273 -8.96 11.42 3.39
C ILE A 273 -8.85 12.90 3.04
N SER A 274 -9.56 13.33 2.00
CA SER A 274 -9.62 14.72 1.54
C SER A 274 -10.61 15.53 2.38
#